data_AF-A0A2E6SCD1-F1
#
_entry.id   AF-A0A2E6SCD1-F1
#
_cell.length_a   1.000
_cell.length_b   1.000
_cell.length_c   1.000
_cell.angle_alpha   90.00
_cell.angle_beta   90.00
_cell.angle_gamma   90.00
#
_symmetry.space_group_name_H-M   'P 1'
#
loop_
_entity.id
_entity.type
_entity.pdbx_description
1 polymer ?
#
loop_
_entity_poly.entity_id
_entity_poly.type
_entity_poly.pdbx_seq_one_letter_code
_entity_poly.pdbx_strand_id
1 'polypeptide(L)'
;MSTNEHQLPEQGFLESLTNEERGALQGLGEELSFNEGETVIEEAAAQDHLYVLLTGRCKVLQKHVAPAVTAWLEEGDSFGEVNLFDLEEAGASASVQAAGSIVVWRIDRNGLNTFIGSQPEASLRLMIGIATLLSRRLRSVNELVRKMSVWTRS
;
A
#
# COMPACT_ATOMS: atom_id res chain seq x y z
N MET A 1 11.23 13.56 23.02
CA MET A 1 9.87 13.57 22.47
C MET A 1 9.52 12.13 22.21
N SER A 2 8.52 11.59 22.91
CA SER A 2 8.16 10.19 22.79
C SER A 2 7.47 9.98 21.45
N THR A 3 8.16 9.38 20.48
CA THR A 3 7.53 8.83 19.29
C THR A 3 6.55 7.76 19.78
N ASN A 4 5.25 7.98 19.62
CA ASN A 4 4.30 6.88 19.73
C ASN A 4 4.61 5.95 18.55
N GLU A 5 5.32 4.85 18.79
CA GLU A 5 5.49 3.81 17.78
C GLU A 5 4.15 3.09 17.61
N HIS A 6 3.52 3.27 16.45
CA HIS A 6 2.26 2.63 16.12
C HIS A 6 2.54 1.21 15.65
N GLN A 7 2.09 0.19 16.38
CA GLN A 7 2.35 -1.19 15.95
C GLN A 7 1.71 -1.49 14.58
N LEU A 8 2.43 -2.21 13.71
CA LEU A 8 1.87 -2.70 12.45
C LEU A 8 0.57 -3.51 12.70
N PRO A 9 -0.52 -3.20 11.96
CA PRO A 9 -1.84 -3.77 12.24
C PRO A 9 -1.93 -5.25 11.83
N GLU A 10 -2.79 -6.00 12.52
CA GLU A 10 -3.20 -7.37 12.15
C GLU A 10 -4.27 -7.35 11.05
N GLN A 11 -4.00 -6.67 9.94
CA GLN A 11 -4.98 -6.44 8.89
C GLN A 11 -4.32 -6.51 7.51
N GLY A 12 -5.16 -6.64 6.47
CA GLY A 12 -4.68 -6.66 5.09
C GLY A 12 -3.72 -7.80 4.81
N PHE A 13 -2.57 -7.50 4.23
CA PHE A 13 -1.55 -8.51 3.91
C PHE A 13 -0.71 -8.95 5.14
N LEU A 14 -0.89 -8.30 6.29
CA LEU A 14 -0.18 -8.58 7.54
C LEU A 14 -0.97 -9.49 8.51
N GLU A 15 -2.21 -9.84 8.16
CA GLU A 15 -3.13 -10.65 8.99
C GLU A 15 -2.53 -12.00 9.42
N SER A 16 -1.69 -12.62 8.58
CA SER A 16 -1.11 -13.94 8.83
C SER A 16 0.19 -13.91 9.65
N LEU A 17 0.76 -12.73 9.88
CA LEU A 17 2.00 -12.57 10.64
C LEU A 17 1.72 -12.58 12.15
N THR A 18 2.63 -13.15 12.93
CA THR A 18 2.56 -13.04 14.39
C THR A 18 2.93 -11.62 14.85
N ASN A 19 2.65 -11.29 16.10
CA ASN A 19 3.09 -10.02 16.71
C ASN A 19 4.62 -9.85 16.65
N GLU A 20 5.38 -10.92 16.86
CA GLU A 20 6.84 -10.90 16.80
C GLU A 20 7.34 -10.63 15.38
N GLU A 21 6.72 -11.27 14.38
CA GLU A 21 7.05 -11.07 12.97
C GLU A 21 6.68 -9.67 12.48
N ARG A 22 5.53 -9.14 12.90
CA ARG A 22 5.16 -7.74 12.65
C ARG A 22 6.13 -6.78 13.31
N GLY A 23 6.58 -7.06 14.53
CA GLY A 23 7.61 -6.26 15.21
C GLY A 23 8.95 -6.28 14.47
N ALA A 24 9.39 -7.46 14.01
CA ALA A 24 10.60 -7.59 13.21
C ALA A 24 10.51 -6.85 11.87
N LEU A 25 9.36 -6.93 11.18
CA LEU A 25 9.12 -6.19 9.96
C LEU A 25 9.09 -4.69 10.22
N GLN A 26 8.42 -4.25 11.28
CA GLN A 26 8.27 -2.84 11.63
C GLN A 26 9.63 -2.14 11.82
N GLY A 27 10.58 -2.81 12.49
CA GLY A 27 11.92 -2.28 12.70
C GLY A 27 12.79 -2.14 11.44
N LEU A 28 12.33 -2.65 10.29
CA LEU A 28 12.99 -2.50 9.00
C LEU A 28 12.42 -1.36 8.15
N GLY A 29 11.37 -0.69 8.63
CA GLY A 29 10.78 0.47 7.98
C GLY A 29 10.80 1.71 8.88
N GLU A 30 10.08 2.73 8.47
CA GLU A 30 9.96 4.00 9.20
C GLU A 30 8.53 4.54 9.18
N GLU A 31 8.18 5.30 10.22
CA GLU A 31 6.91 6.02 10.30
C GLU A 31 7.04 7.43 9.73
N LEU A 32 6.09 7.82 8.89
CA LEU A 32 5.95 9.17 8.36
C LEU A 32 4.58 9.73 8.72
N SER A 33 4.53 11.02 9.04
CA SER A 33 3.29 11.74 9.30
C SER A 33 3.03 12.74 8.18
N PHE A 34 1.76 12.88 7.79
CA PHE A 34 1.31 13.82 6.78
C PHE A 34 0.08 14.59 7.27
N ASN A 35 0.02 15.86 6.93
CA ASN A 35 -1.13 16.73 7.15
C ASN A 35 -2.15 16.59 6.01
N GLU A 36 -3.37 17.07 6.25
CA GLU A 36 -4.41 17.07 5.22
C GLU A 36 -3.95 17.75 3.92
N GLY A 37 -4.17 17.09 2.80
CA GLY A 37 -3.80 17.59 1.48
C GLY A 37 -2.35 17.32 1.08
N GLU A 38 -1.49 16.83 1.98
CA GLU A 38 -0.14 16.41 1.61
C GLU A 38 -0.16 15.10 0.82
N THR A 39 0.71 15.02 -0.19
CA THR A 39 0.82 13.87 -1.08
C THR A 39 1.86 12.90 -0.56
N VAL A 40 1.47 11.64 -0.37
CA VAL A 40 2.35 10.53 0.06
C VAL A 40 3.07 9.93 -1.15
N ILE A 41 2.33 9.68 -2.22
CA ILE A 41 2.86 9.19 -3.51
C ILE A 41 2.31 10.09 -4.61
N GLU A 42 3.16 10.51 -5.54
CA GLU A 42 2.74 11.27 -6.71
C GLU A 42 2.67 10.33 -7.94
N GLU A 43 1.59 10.44 -8.71
CA GLU A 43 1.42 9.70 -9.96
C GLU A 43 2.60 9.94 -10.92
N ALA A 44 3.01 8.86 -11.61
CA ALA A 44 4.17 8.79 -12.49
C ALA A 44 5.53 9.06 -11.82
N ALA A 45 5.57 9.40 -10.53
CA ALA A 45 6.82 9.50 -9.80
C ALA A 45 7.38 8.10 -9.54
N ALA A 46 8.69 7.96 -9.69
CA ALA A 46 9.40 6.76 -9.29
C ALA A 46 9.28 6.57 -7.78
N GLN A 47 8.89 5.37 -7.35
CA GLN A 47 8.82 5.00 -5.95
C GLN A 47 9.03 3.49 -5.82
N ASP A 48 9.77 3.08 -4.80
CA ASP A 48 10.18 1.69 -4.55
C ASP A 48 9.85 1.27 -3.11
N HIS A 49 8.77 1.85 -2.57
CA HIS A 49 8.34 1.66 -1.19
C HIS A 49 6.95 1.02 -1.13
N LEU A 50 6.77 0.19 -0.10
CA LEU A 50 5.45 -0.26 0.34
C LEU A 50 5.03 0.59 1.52
N TYR A 51 3.76 0.99 1.53
CA TYR A 51 3.17 1.77 2.60
C TYR A 51 2.02 1.01 3.26
N VAL A 52 1.87 1.20 4.56
CA VAL A 52 0.71 0.77 5.36
C VAL A 52 0.17 1.99 6.08
N LEU A 53 -1.13 2.27 5.91
CA LEU A 53 -1.80 3.35 6.62
C LEU A 53 -2.05 2.93 8.07
N LEU A 54 -1.38 3.58 9.02
CA LEU A 54 -1.51 3.24 10.45
C LEU A 54 -2.67 3.99 11.09
N THR A 55 -2.85 5.27 10.75
CA THR A 55 -3.92 6.10 11.28
C THR A 55 -4.50 7.04 10.22
N GLY A 56 -5.81 7.29 10.28
CA GLY A 56 -6.50 8.27 9.45
C GLY A 56 -6.96 7.71 8.09
N ARG A 57 -7.02 8.58 7.06
CA ARG A 57 -7.59 8.22 5.75
C ARG A 57 -6.84 8.87 4.60
N CYS A 58 -6.72 8.16 3.48
CA CYS A 58 -6.18 8.70 2.23
C CYS A 58 -7.20 8.59 1.09
N LYS A 59 -7.04 9.44 0.08
CA LYS A 59 -7.71 9.32 -1.21
C LYS A 59 -6.69 8.99 -2.30
N VAL A 60 -7.06 8.07 -3.18
CA VAL A 60 -6.29 7.73 -4.38
C VAL A 60 -6.81 8.57 -5.53
N LEU A 61 -5.91 9.26 -6.22
CA LEU A 61 -6.20 10.22 -7.27
C LEU A 61 -5.50 9.79 -8.56
N GLN A 62 -6.22 9.78 -9.67
CA GLN A 62 -5.63 9.59 -11.00
C GLN A 62 -5.87 10.82 -11.86
N LYS A 63 -4.82 11.27 -12.55
CA LYS A 63 -4.86 12.37 -13.52
C LYS A 63 -5.43 11.85 -14.84
N HIS A 64 -6.74 12.02 -14.99
CA HIS A 64 -7.38 12.04 -16.30
C HIS A 64 -7.50 13.49 -16.80
N VAL A 65 -8.45 13.78 -17.70
CA VAL A 65 -8.74 15.16 -18.14
C VAL A 65 -9.03 16.10 -16.95
N ALA A 66 -9.53 15.54 -15.84
CA ALA A 66 -9.57 16.17 -14.52
C ALA A 66 -9.16 15.16 -13.43
N PRO A 67 -8.56 15.58 -12.29
CA PRO A 67 -8.26 14.68 -11.18
C PRO A 67 -9.54 14.05 -10.63
N ALA A 68 -9.59 12.72 -10.58
CA ALA A 68 -10.71 11.99 -10.02
C ALA A 68 -10.26 11.15 -8.82
N VAL A 69 -11.07 11.13 -7.76
CA VAL A 69 -10.88 10.18 -6.65
C VAL A 69 -11.35 8.81 -7.12
N THR A 70 -10.43 7.86 -7.18
CA THR A 70 -10.70 6.50 -7.70
C THR A 70 -10.85 5.47 -6.59
N ALA A 71 -10.27 5.72 -5.42
CA ALA A 71 -10.43 4.90 -4.23
C ALA A 71 -10.20 5.72 -2.94
N TRP A 72 -10.64 5.15 -1.82
CA TRP A 72 -10.32 5.60 -0.48
C TRP A 72 -9.56 4.50 0.24
N LEU A 73 -8.54 4.87 1.01
CA LEU A 73 -7.76 3.97 1.84
C LEU A 73 -8.02 4.29 3.31
N GLU A 74 -8.21 3.25 4.11
CA GLU A 74 -8.47 3.32 5.55
C GLU A 74 -7.34 2.64 6.33
N GLU A 75 -7.36 2.76 7.66
CA GLU A 75 -6.36 2.15 8.52
C GLU A 75 -6.22 0.65 8.24
N GLY A 76 -4.97 0.17 8.14
CA GLY A 76 -4.66 -1.20 7.75
C GLY A 76 -4.54 -1.42 6.23
N ASP A 77 -5.01 -0.49 5.40
CA ASP A 77 -4.79 -0.57 3.96
C ASP A 77 -3.33 -0.32 3.59
N SER A 78 -2.95 -0.93 2.47
CA SER A 78 -1.61 -0.81 1.90
C SER A 78 -1.63 -0.25 0.50
N PHE A 79 -0.55 0.41 0.11
CA PHE A 79 -0.40 1.01 -1.21
C PHE A 79 1.08 1.10 -1.62
N GLY A 80 1.31 1.32 -2.91
CA GLY A 80 2.65 1.31 -3.49
C GLY A 80 3.24 -0.08 -3.74
N GLU A 81 2.47 -1.15 -3.51
CA GLU A 81 2.96 -2.52 -3.62
C GLU A 81 3.37 -2.90 -5.04
N VAL A 82 2.71 -2.34 -6.07
CA VAL A 82 2.97 -2.71 -7.47
C VAL A 82 4.40 -2.34 -7.86
N ASN A 83 4.84 -1.09 -7.65
CA ASN A 83 6.20 -0.66 -7.99
C ASN A 83 7.29 -1.32 -7.11
N LEU A 84 6.92 -1.85 -5.95
CA LEU A 84 7.85 -2.64 -5.15
C LEU A 84 8.16 -3.98 -5.82
N PHE A 85 7.23 -4.61 -6.54
CA PHE A 85 7.45 -5.91 -7.18
C PHE A 85 7.66 -5.84 -8.70
N ASP A 86 7.19 -4.78 -9.35
CA ASP A 86 7.39 -4.53 -10.76
C ASP A 86 8.68 -3.72 -10.97
N LEU A 87 9.68 -4.35 -11.60
CA LEU A 87 10.98 -3.74 -11.90
C LEU A 87 11.01 -3.02 -13.25
N GLU A 88 9.96 -3.18 -14.07
CA GLU A 88 9.91 -2.65 -15.44
C GLU A 88 9.11 -1.34 -15.52
N GLU A 89 8.10 -1.15 -14.66
CA GLU A 89 7.31 0.10 -14.62
C GLU A 89 7.91 1.16 -13.67
N ALA A 90 8.32 2.30 -14.25
CA ALA A 90 9.11 3.32 -13.57
C ALA A 90 8.30 4.36 -12.76
N GLY A 91 6.99 4.21 -12.58
CA GLY A 91 6.18 5.24 -11.92
C GLY A 91 4.91 4.75 -11.25
N ALA A 92 4.49 5.42 -10.19
CA ALA A 92 3.24 5.11 -9.50
C ALA A 92 2.03 5.31 -10.43
N SER A 93 1.07 4.39 -10.40
CA SER A 93 -0.13 4.43 -11.26
C SER A 93 -1.19 5.44 -10.81
N ALA A 94 -1.03 6.05 -9.64
CA ALA A 94 -1.92 7.04 -9.06
C ALA A 94 -1.20 7.84 -7.96
N SER A 95 -1.68 9.04 -7.69
CA SER A 95 -1.29 9.79 -6.48
C SER A 95 -2.07 9.28 -5.27
N VAL A 96 -1.44 9.29 -4.10
CA VAL A 96 -2.08 9.04 -2.80
C VAL A 96 -1.94 10.29 -1.95
N GLN A 97 -3.08 10.88 -1.54
CA GLN A 97 -3.12 12.13 -0.79
C GLN A 97 -3.83 11.94 0.54
N ALA A 98 -3.29 12.54 1.60
CA ALA A 98 -3.87 12.54 2.93
C ALA A 98 -5.23 13.27 2.95
N ALA A 99 -6.23 12.66 3.57
CA ALA A 99 -7.57 13.22 3.77
C ALA A 99 -7.82 13.48 5.26
N GLY A 100 -6.94 14.28 5.85
CA GLY A 100 -6.81 14.52 7.29
C GLY A 100 -5.35 14.33 7.73
N SER A 101 -5.08 14.43 9.03
CA SER A 101 -3.79 14.00 9.59
C SER A 101 -3.69 12.48 9.54
N ILE A 102 -2.60 11.98 8.98
CA ILE A 102 -2.33 10.55 8.83
C ILE A 102 -0.94 10.17 9.34
N VAL A 103 -0.78 8.90 9.69
CA VAL A 103 0.51 8.26 9.92
C VAL A 103 0.58 7.03 9.05
N VAL A 104 1.70 6.87 8.35
CA VAL A 104 1.98 5.70 7.51
C VAL A 104 3.28 5.06 7.96
N TRP A 105 3.34 3.74 7.90
CA TRP A 105 4.62 3.03 7.94
C TRP A 105 5.04 2.74 6.51
N ARG A 106 6.33 2.93 6.19
CA ARG A 106 6.89 2.59 4.89
C ARG A 106 8.12 1.71 5.01
N ILE A 107 8.32 0.85 4.02
CA ILE A 107 9.53 0.03 3.86
C ILE A 107 9.99 0.07 2.41
N ASP A 108 11.30 0.16 2.21
CA ASP A 108 11.91 0.10 0.87
C ASP A 108 12.19 -1.36 0.47
N ARG A 109 12.67 -1.54 -0.78
CA ARG A 109 13.05 -2.85 -1.30
C ARG A 109 14.12 -3.54 -0.46
N ASN A 110 15.08 -2.80 0.08
CA ASN A 110 16.21 -3.37 0.83
C ASN A 110 15.75 -3.89 2.19
N GLY A 111 14.92 -3.13 2.90
CA GLY A 111 14.29 -3.55 4.15
C GLY A 111 13.44 -4.80 3.93
N LEU A 112 12.64 -4.84 2.87
CA LEU A 112 11.85 -6.02 2.54
C LEU A 112 12.73 -7.24 2.23
N ASN A 113 13.77 -7.09 1.42
CA ASN A 113 14.72 -8.17 1.13
C ASN A 113 15.44 -8.66 2.40
N THR A 114 15.75 -7.74 3.31
CA THR A 114 16.33 -8.07 4.63
C THR A 114 15.36 -8.91 5.46
N PHE A 115 14.07 -8.56 5.47
CA PHE A 115 13.03 -9.37 6.12
C PHE A 115 12.94 -10.77 5.49
N ILE A 116 12.93 -10.83 4.16
CA ILE A 116 12.89 -12.09 3.38
C ILE A 116 14.06 -13.02 3.74
N GLY A 117 15.27 -12.49 3.84
CA GLY A 117 16.45 -13.28 4.18
C GLY A 117 16.53 -13.69 5.65
N SER A 118 16.00 -12.87 6.56
CA SER A 118 16.12 -13.10 8.01
C SER A 118 14.97 -13.91 8.62
N GLN A 119 13.79 -13.89 7.99
CA GLN A 119 12.56 -14.54 8.50
C GLN A 119 11.84 -15.32 7.37
N PRO A 120 12.38 -16.46 6.89
CA PRO A 120 11.84 -17.15 5.71
C PRO A 120 10.37 -17.60 5.84
N GLU A 121 9.98 -18.14 6.99
CA GLU A 121 8.61 -18.60 7.26
C GLU A 121 7.62 -17.44 7.33
N ALA A 122 8.01 -16.33 7.98
CA ALA A 122 7.24 -15.10 8.03
C ALA A 122 7.05 -14.52 6.63
N SER A 123 8.10 -14.58 5.82
CA SER A 123 8.14 -14.02 4.48
C SER A 123 7.25 -14.78 3.50
N LEU A 124 7.14 -16.10 3.65
CA LEU A 124 6.15 -16.87 2.89
C LEU A 124 4.72 -16.38 3.21
N ARG A 125 4.40 -16.16 4.48
CA ARG A 125 3.10 -15.66 4.91
C ARG A 125 2.82 -14.25 4.40
N LEU A 126 3.82 -13.38 4.46
CA LEU A 126 3.79 -12.03 3.91
C LEU A 126 3.49 -12.05 2.40
N MET A 127 4.24 -12.85 1.64
CA MET A 127 4.07 -12.99 0.19
C MET A 127 2.70 -13.56 -0.19
N ILE A 128 2.19 -14.54 0.57
CA ILE A 128 0.81 -15.05 0.39
C ILE A 128 -0.22 -13.95 0.67
N GLY A 129 -0.01 -13.12 1.70
CA GLY A 129 -0.86 -11.97 2.00
C GLY A 129 -0.91 -10.98 0.85
N ILE A 130 0.25 -10.58 0.31
CA ILE A 130 0.36 -9.66 -0.82
C ILE A 130 -0.28 -10.25 -2.08
N ALA A 131 0.02 -11.52 -2.40
CA ALA A 131 -0.59 -12.21 -3.55
C ALA A 131 -2.12 -12.28 -3.43
N THR A 132 -2.63 -12.50 -2.22
CA THR A 132 -4.08 -12.52 -1.94
C THR A 132 -4.70 -11.14 -2.13
N LEU A 133 -4.05 -10.08 -1.63
CA LEU A 133 -4.47 -8.69 -1.81
C LEU A 133 -4.54 -8.31 -3.29
N LEU A 134 -3.47 -8.55 -4.04
CA LEU A 134 -3.39 -8.26 -5.47
C LEU A 134 -4.45 -9.05 -6.26
N SER A 135 -4.65 -10.33 -5.91
CA SER A 135 -5.71 -11.15 -6.52
C SER A 135 -7.11 -10.59 -6.27
N ARG A 136 -7.37 -10.01 -5.09
CA ARG A 136 -8.65 -9.34 -4.79
C ARG A 136 -8.80 -8.07 -5.64
N ARG A 137 -7.77 -7.23 -5.71
CA ARG A 137 -7.77 -6.00 -6.53
C ARG A 137 -8.00 -6.31 -8.02
N LEU A 138 -7.31 -7.32 -8.56
CA LEU A 138 -7.49 -7.76 -9.95
C LEU A 138 -8.92 -8.22 -10.25
N ARG A 139 -9.53 -9.00 -9.35
CA ARG A 139 -10.95 -9.40 -9.50
C ARG A 139 -11.89 -8.20 -9.51
N SER A 140 -11.67 -7.22 -8.63
CA SER A 140 -12.46 -5.99 -8.60
C SER A 140 -12.36 -5.20 -9.90
N VAL A 141 -11.15 -5.05 -10.45
CA VAL A 141 -10.93 -4.39 -11.75
C VAL A 141 -11.61 -5.16 -12.88
N ASN A 142 -11.48 -6.49 -12.94
CA ASN A 142 -12.12 -7.32 -13.96
C ASN A 142 -13.64 -7.18 -13.95
N GLU A 143 -14.27 -7.11 -12.78
CA GLU A 143 -15.72 -6.90 -12.67
C GLU A 143 -16.15 -5.51 -13.17
N LEU A 144 -15.35 -4.47 -12.95
CA LEU A 144 -15.61 -3.13 -13.49
C LEU A 144 -15.56 -3.13 -15.02
N VAL A 145 -14.50 -3.73 -15.59
CA VAL A 145 -14.34 -3.86 -17.06
C VAL A 145 -15.51 -4.64 -17.68
N ARG A 146 -15.97 -5.71 -17.01
CA ARG A 146 -17.13 -6.48 -17.46
C ARG A 146 -18.41 -5.64 -17.48
N LYS A 147 -18.66 -4.82 -16.45
CA LYS A 147 -19.84 -3.93 -16.40
C LYS A 147 -19.79 -2.86 -17.48
N MET A 148 -18.61 -2.31 -17.77
CA MET A 148 -18.42 -1.30 -18.82
C MET A 148 -18.60 -1.87 -20.23
N SER A 149 -18.09 -3.08 -20.49
CA SER A 149 -18.19 -3.71 -21.82
C SER A 149 -19.60 -4.15 -22.21
N VAL A 150 -20.50 -4.34 -21.24
CA VAL A 150 -21.93 -4.58 -21.49
C VAL A 150 -22.65 -3.30 -21.95
N TRP A 151 -22.19 -2.12 -21.50
CA TRP A 151 -22.82 -0.84 -21.83
C TRP A 151 -22.43 -0.28 -23.21
N THR A 152 -21.27 -0.65 -23.76
CA THR A 152 -20.83 -0.17 -25.09
C THR A 152 -21.38 -0.96 -26.28
N ARG A 153 -22.22 -1.98 -26.01
CA ARG A 153 -22.87 -2.82 -27.03
C ARG A 153 -24.38 -2.54 -27.23
N SER A 154 -24.91 -1.48 -26.63
CA SER A 154 -26.29 -0.99 -26.80
C SER A 154 -26.30 0.34 -27.53
#